data_AF-Q22LL3-F1
#
_entry.id   AF-Q22LL3-F1
#
_cell.length_a   1.000
_cell.length_b   1.000
_cell.length_c   1.000
_cell.angle_alpha   90.00
_cell.angle_beta   90.00
_cell.angle_gamma   90.00
#
_symmetry.space_group_name_H-M   'P 1'
#
loop_
_entity.id
_entity.type
_entity.pdbx_description
1 polymer ?
#
loop_
_entity_poly.entity_id
_entity_poly.type
_entity_poly.pdbx_seq_one_letter_code
_entity_poly.pdbx_strand_id
1 'polypeptide(L)'
;MKKIGFHFVILGLLFVLSSASHPSTGTLSSSPDWFNENDYIQIFKDDFNSAQLNTTCWRVAHNFLKTTEQSNYIYTRDNVIIQDGNLVISAKHQKVDFNNKKYNFTGGFIDSNSTKGVSLQFNQYVEARIKLPEYDEKDLSEPGFFAIPINYESWPHPTEYQIMKYSIFDANIQKSYPYVYNTFIYYQWVDNGDCRIQYRSPYKKLDFSKYHTYGMLLKENEVTFYIDGEAHFSYVANDPSNSPKLGCSVRIPKEKIFLGFDYVVQNTLETPKYMLVDYVRILTPKKKQ
;
A
#
# COMPACT_ATOMS: atom_id res chain seq x y z
N MET A 1 49.31 -36.99 37.59
CA MET A 1 49.20 -35.64 37.01
C MET A 1 49.53 -35.70 35.51
N LYS A 2 48.53 -35.67 34.63
CA LYS A 2 48.72 -35.48 33.18
C LYS A 2 47.84 -34.32 32.73
N LYS A 3 48.47 -33.38 32.03
CA LYS A 3 47.94 -32.07 31.65
C LYS A 3 46.85 -32.18 30.58
N ILE A 4 45.83 -31.34 30.76
CA ILE A 4 44.78 -31.00 29.81
C ILE A 4 45.37 -30.25 28.62
N GLY A 5 44.98 -30.63 27.40
CA GLY A 5 45.18 -29.85 26.19
C GLY A 5 43.82 -29.66 25.51
N PHE A 6 43.27 -28.46 25.63
CA PHE A 6 42.08 -28.01 24.89
C PHE A 6 42.38 -28.02 23.38
N HIS A 7 41.50 -28.61 22.58
CA HIS A 7 41.40 -28.29 21.16
C HIS A 7 39.99 -27.75 20.88
N PHE A 8 39.98 -26.62 20.21
CA PHE A 8 38.86 -25.71 20.04
C PHE A 8 38.63 -25.56 18.52
N VAL A 9 37.35 -25.47 18.13
CA VAL A 9 36.80 -24.96 16.86
C VAL A 9 37.05 -25.89 15.64
N ILE A 10 36.12 -26.20 14.74
CA ILE A 10 35.12 -25.34 14.09
C ILE A 10 33.77 -26.06 13.95
N LEU A 11 32.74 -25.41 14.50
CA LEU A 11 31.33 -25.65 14.22
C LEU A 11 31.09 -25.26 12.75
N GLY A 12 30.80 -26.23 11.89
CA GLY A 12 30.31 -25.96 10.54
C GLY A 12 28.93 -25.29 10.64
N LEU A 13 28.91 -23.97 10.52
CA LEU A 13 27.70 -23.20 10.24
C LEU A 13 27.18 -23.64 8.88
N LEU A 14 26.26 -24.60 8.88
CA LEU A 14 25.25 -24.71 7.84
C LEU A 14 24.43 -23.43 7.90
N PHE A 15 24.78 -22.46 7.05
CA PHE A 15 23.82 -21.44 6.60
C PHE A 15 22.72 -22.18 5.85
N VAL A 16 21.74 -22.68 6.59
CA VAL A 16 20.39 -22.72 6.04
C VAL A 16 20.06 -21.24 5.88
N LEU A 17 20.10 -20.75 4.63
CA LEU A 17 19.26 -19.63 4.26
C LEU A 17 17.84 -20.11 4.54
N SER A 18 17.40 -19.96 5.80
CA SER A 18 15.99 -19.91 6.09
C SER A 18 15.57 -18.62 5.42
N SER A 19 15.13 -18.72 4.16
CA SER A 19 14.20 -17.74 3.67
C SER A 19 13.12 -17.66 4.73
N ALA A 20 13.02 -16.52 5.41
CA ALA A 20 11.96 -16.29 6.36
C ALA A 20 10.68 -16.57 5.57
N SER A 21 9.97 -17.64 5.91
CA SER A 21 8.76 -18.01 5.20
C SER A 21 7.69 -16.98 5.54
N HIS A 22 7.64 -15.89 4.79
CA HIS A 22 6.56 -14.93 4.88
C HIS A 22 5.28 -15.56 4.33
N PRO A 23 4.09 -15.23 4.85
CA PRO A 23 2.86 -15.89 4.41
C PRO A 23 2.65 -15.73 2.92
N SER A 24 2.76 -16.84 2.21
CA SER A 24 2.40 -16.98 0.82
C SER A 24 1.10 -17.76 0.71
N THR A 25 0.47 -17.65 -0.46
CA THR A 25 -0.82 -18.26 -0.75
C THR A 25 -0.74 -19.76 -1.05
N GLY A 26 0.33 -20.48 -0.66
CA GLY A 26 0.54 -21.93 -0.87
C GLY A 26 1.80 -22.31 -1.65
N THR A 27 2.15 -21.50 -2.63
CA THR A 27 3.33 -21.59 -3.49
C THR A 27 4.41 -20.71 -2.89
N LEU A 28 5.66 -21.15 -2.97
CA LEU A 28 6.77 -20.37 -2.47
C LEU A 28 6.93 -19.08 -3.28
N SER A 29 7.01 -17.96 -2.56
CA SER A 29 7.36 -16.66 -3.12
C SER A 29 8.70 -16.74 -3.84
N SER A 30 8.80 -16.16 -5.04
CA SER A 30 10.08 -16.01 -5.74
C SER A 30 10.77 -14.68 -5.40
N SER A 31 10.08 -13.80 -4.68
CA SER A 31 10.58 -12.51 -4.23
C SER A 31 11.49 -12.68 -3.01
N PRO A 32 12.50 -11.81 -2.86
CA PRO A 32 13.37 -11.87 -1.71
C PRO A 32 12.62 -11.43 -0.45
N ASP A 33 12.96 -12.05 0.69
CA ASP A 33 12.43 -11.69 2.00
C ASP A 33 12.83 -10.29 2.44
N TRP A 34 13.97 -9.80 1.94
CA TRP A 34 14.39 -8.42 2.11
C TRP A 34 14.56 -7.76 0.77
N PHE A 35 13.97 -6.57 0.61
CA PHE A 35 14.21 -5.80 -0.59
C PHE A 35 15.66 -5.28 -0.58
N ASN A 36 16.47 -5.77 -1.52
CA ASN A 36 17.84 -5.30 -1.70
C ASN A 36 17.89 -4.21 -2.77
N GLU A 37 17.89 -2.95 -2.35
CA GLU A 37 17.94 -1.81 -3.28
C GLU A 37 19.22 -1.79 -4.15
N ASN A 38 20.30 -2.45 -3.72
CA ASN A 38 21.55 -2.54 -4.49
C ASN A 38 21.39 -3.32 -5.80
N ASP A 39 20.35 -4.15 -5.94
CA ASP A 39 20.08 -4.89 -7.18
C ASP A 39 19.29 -4.05 -8.20
N TYR A 40 18.92 -2.83 -7.82
CA TYR A 40 18.05 -1.96 -8.61
C TYR A 40 18.69 -0.58 -8.85
N ILE A 41 18.12 0.16 -9.80
CA ILE A 41 18.37 1.58 -10.03
C ILE A 41 17.07 2.36 -9.87
N GLN A 42 17.14 3.53 -9.25
CA GLN A 42 16.00 4.43 -9.13
C GLN A 42 15.70 5.10 -10.47
N ILE A 43 14.46 4.96 -10.96
CA ILE A 43 14.00 5.55 -12.23
C ILE A 43 13.01 6.70 -12.02
N PHE A 44 12.46 6.81 -10.82
CA PHE A 44 11.58 7.90 -10.43
C PHE A 44 11.70 8.14 -8.92
N LYS A 45 11.65 9.40 -8.52
CA LYS A 45 11.50 9.82 -7.12
C LYS A 45 10.80 11.16 -7.08
N ASP A 46 9.85 11.30 -6.17
CA ASP A 46 9.35 12.59 -5.72
C ASP A 46 9.64 12.71 -4.22
N ASP A 47 10.43 13.72 -3.88
CA ASP A 47 10.85 14.05 -2.51
C ASP A 47 9.95 15.09 -1.86
N PHE A 48 8.93 15.58 -2.58
CA PHE A 48 7.95 16.55 -2.05
C PHE A 48 8.57 17.79 -1.37
N ASN A 49 9.77 18.18 -1.80
CA ASN A 49 10.51 19.34 -1.27
C ASN A 49 10.18 20.66 -1.99
N SER A 50 9.39 20.61 -3.05
CA SER A 50 8.95 21.81 -3.78
C SER A 50 7.82 22.51 -3.04
N ALA A 51 7.69 23.83 -3.15
CA ALA A 51 6.60 24.58 -2.50
C ALA A 51 5.19 24.17 -2.97
N GLN A 52 5.08 23.53 -4.14
CA GLN A 52 3.82 23.06 -4.73
C GLN A 52 3.98 21.65 -5.26
N LEU A 53 2.87 20.91 -5.30
CA LEU A 53 2.84 19.56 -5.87
C LEU A 53 3.16 19.61 -7.37
N ASN A 54 4.00 18.68 -7.83
CA ASN A 54 4.31 18.54 -9.25
C ASN A 54 3.10 17.96 -10.01
N THR A 55 2.25 18.82 -10.54
CA THR A 55 1.04 18.43 -11.28
C THR A 55 1.30 17.78 -12.64
N THR A 56 2.56 17.80 -13.12
CA THR A 56 2.93 17.01 -14.30
C THR A 56 3.05 15.52 -13.99
N CYS A 57 3.28 15.17 -12.72
CA CYS A 57 3.34 13.80 -12.22
C CYS A 57 2.07 13.38 -11.48
N TRP A 58 1.40 14.31 -10.79
CA TRP A 58 0.26 14.01 -9.92
C TRP A 58 -1.00 14.75 -10.34
N ARG A 59 -2.11 14.02 -10.47
CA ARG A 59 -3.45 14.59 -10.53
C ARG A 59 -3.99 14.73 -9.12
N VAL A 60 -4.56 15.89 -8.79
CA VAL A 60 -5.25 16.14 -7.52
C VAL A 60 -6.76 16.10 -7.75
N ALA A 61 -7.46 15.27 -6.98
CA ALA A 61 -8.90 15.22 -7.06
C ALA A 61 -9.55 16.44 -6.37
N HIS A 62 -10.69 16.87 -6.90
CA HIS A 62 -11.52 17.90 -6.29
C HIS A 62 -12.98 17.65 -6.64
N ASN A 63 -13.85 17.73 -5.64
CA ASN A 63 -15.26 17.38 -5.76
C ASN A 63 -15.44 15.99 -6.38
N PHE A 64 -14.64 15.03 -5.91
CA PHE A 64 -14.53 13.71 -6.49
C PHE A 64 -15.06 12.64 -5.55
N LEU A 65 -15.80 11.68 -6.13
CA LEU A 65 -16.25 10.47 -5.49
C LEU A 65 -15.62 9.29 -6.23
N LYS A 66 -14.93 8.41 -5.49
CA LYS A 66 -14.40 7.14 -5.99
C LYS A 66 -15.51 6.11 -6.24
N THR A 67 -16.63 6.17 -5.50
CA THR A 67 -17.80 5.30 -5.72
C THR A 67 -19.11 6.07 -5.61
N THR A 68 -20.15 5.57 -6.28
CA THR A 68 -21.51 6.15 -6.23
C THR A 68 -22.17 6.02 -4.85
N GLU A 69 -21.72 5.09 -4.02
CA GLU A 69 -22.26 4.81 -2.69
C GLU A 69 -21.70 5.74 -1.61
N GLN A 70 -20.69 6.55 -1.91
CA GLN A 70 -20.11 7.51 -0.96
C GLN A 70 -21.17 8.54 -0.52
N SER A 71 -21.61 8.39 0.73
CA SER A 71 -22.76 9.12 1.28
C SER A 71 -22.37 10.34 2.11
N ASN A 72 -21.22 10.31 2.79
CA ASN A 72 -20.90 11.28 3.83
C ASN A 72 -19.50 11.93 3.70
N TYR A 73 -18.73 11.52 2.70
CA TYR A 73 -17.35 11.92 2.48
C TYR A 73 -17.08 12.25 1.00
N ILE A 74 -16.21 13.24 0.74
CA ILE A 74 -15.81 13.66 -0.61
C ILE A 74 -14.33 14.07 -0.67
N TYR A 75 -13.67 13.82 -1.81
CA TYR A 75 -12.29 14.25 -1.99
C TYR A 75 -12.19 15.71 -2.43
N THR A 76 -11.32 16.49 -1.77
CA THR A 76 -11.08 17.91 -2.10
C THR A 76 -9.60 18.24 -2.18
N ARG A 77 -9.26 19.24 -3.01
CA ARG A 77 -7.87 19.69 -3.18
C ARG A 77 -7.26 20.32 -1.93
N ASP A 78 -8.08 20.92 -1.07
CA ASP A 78 -7.62 21.58 0.17
C ASP A 78 -7.12 20.57 1.22
N ASN A 79 -7.31 19.28 0.93
CA ASN A 79 -6.78 18.19 1.71
C ASN A 79 -5.43 17.66 1.21
N VAL A 80 -4.87 18.25 0.15
CA VAL A 80 -3.60 17.86 -0.47
C VAL A 80 -2.69 19.08 -0.53
N ILE A 81 -1.64 19.10 0.29
CA ILE A 81 -0.65 20.19 0.29
C ILE A 81 0.77 19.63 0.35
N ILE A 82 1.74 20.46 -0.04
CA ILE A 82 3.13 20.22 0.32
C ILE A 82 3.45 21.08 1.53
N GLN A 83 3.97 20.48 2.59
CA GLN A 83 4.37 21.19 3.79
C GLN A 83 5.55 20.49 4.46
N ASP A 84 6.55 21.27 4.87
CA ASP A 84 7.69 20.78 5.66
C ASP A 84 8.40 19.55 5.05
N GLY A 85 8.61 19.57 3.72
CA GLY A 85 9.24 18.47 2.98
C GLY A 85 8.38 17.22 2.85
N ASN A 86 7.06 17.33 3.03
CA ASN A 86 6.14 16.21 2.90
C ASN A 86 5.00 16.55 1.94
N LEU A 87 4.54 15.54 1.21
CA LEU A 87 3.17 15.50 0.75
C LEU A 87 2.28 15.22 1.96
N VAL A 88 1.36 16.14 2.22
CA VAL A 88 0.38 16.03 3.30
C VAL A 88 -0.98 15.71 2.68
N ILE A 89 -1.48 14.51 2.98
CA ILE A 89 -2.85 14.11 2.67
C ILE A 89 -3.63 14.15 3.98
N SER A 90 -4.71 14.93 4.02
CA SER A 90 -5.51 15.09 5.25
C SER A 90 -6.92 14.55 5.12
N ALA A 91 -7.51 14.21 6.26
CA ALA A 91 -8.94 14.00 6.43
C ALA A 91 -9.46 15.01 7.44
N LYS A 92 -10.64 15.59 7.18
CA LYS A 92 -11.23 16.67 8.00
C LYS A 92 -12.74 16.49 8.15
N HIS A 93 -13.25 16.77 9.35
CA HIS A 93 -14.67 17.05 9.55
C HIS A 93 -14.97 18.47 9.07
N GLN A 94 -15.20 18.58 7.76
CA GLN A 94 -15.46 19.85 7.08
C GLN A 94 -16.68 19.67 6.18
N LYS A 95 -17.73 20.44 6.45
CA LYS A 95 -18.96 20.38 5.65
C LYS A 95 -18.75 21.03 4.30
N VAL A 96 -19.15 20.32 3.24
CA VAL A 96 -19.12 20.83 1.87
C VAL A 96 -20.40 20.42 1.14
N ASP A 97 -20.84 21.29 0.22
CA ASP A 97 -21.98 21.04 -0.67
C ASP A 97 -21.46 20.76 -2.07
N PHE A 98 -21.88 19.64 -2.67
CA PHE A 98 -21.56 19.28 -4.05
C PHE A 98 -22.71 18.48 -4.67
N ASN A 99 -23.10 18.82 -5.91
CA ASN A 99 -24.20 18.17 -6.64
C ASN A 99 -25.50 18.02 -5.81
N ASN A 100 -25.91 19.09 -5.12
CA ASN A 100 -27.10 19.13 -4.25
C ASN A 100 -27.07 18.13 -3.08
N LYS A 101 -25.89 17.62 -2.71
CA LYS A 101 -25.66 16.73 -1.57
C LYS A 101 -24.68 17.38 -0.60
N LYS A 102 -24.94 17.19 0.70
CA LYS A 102 -24.06 17.63 1.78
C LYS A 102 -23.15 16.48 2.19
N TYR A 103 -21.87 16.78 2.35
CA TYR A 103 -20.87 15.87 2.88
C TYR A 103 -20.35 16.44 4.19
N ASN A 104 -20.27 15.62 5.24
CA ASN A 104 -19.74 16.07 6.53
C ASN A 104 -18.21 15.98 6.60
N PHE A 105 -17.62 15.14 5.76
CA PHE A 105 -16.18 14.89 5.78
C PHE A 105 -15.53 15.15 4.43
N THR A 106 -14.29 15.59 4.48
CA THR A 106 -13.43 15.79 3.31
C THR A 106 -12.12 15.07 3.50
N GLY A 107 -11.47 14.70 2.40
CA GLY A 107 -10.10 14.20 2.46
C GLY A 107 -9.38 14.29 1.13
N GLY A 108 -8.11 13.92 1.14
CA GLY A 108 -7.23 14.10 0.00
C GLY A 108 -7.20 12.86 -0.90
N PHE A 109 -7.05 13.09 -2.21
CA PHE A 109 -6.75 12.05 -3.18
C PHE A 109 -5.83 12.61 -4.24
N ILE A 110 -4.74 11.90 -4.48
CA ILE A 110 -3.90 12.09 -5.66
C ILE A 110 -3.64 10.76 -6.35
N ASP A 111 -3.45 10.81 -7.66
CA ASP A 111 -2.87 9.69 -8.40
C ASP A 111 -1.89 10.17 -9.45
N SER A 112 -1.09 9.25 -9.96
CA SER A 112 -0.08 9.52 -10.97
C SER A 112 -0.62 9.41 -12.39
N ASN A 113 -1.94 9.31 -12.59
CA ASN A 113 -2.56 9.35 -13.91
C ASN A 113 -2.72 10.82 -14.34
N SER A 114 -1.59 11.38 -14.78
CA SER A 114 -1.37 12.78 -15.14
C SER A 114 -0.68 12.89 -16.51
N THR A 115 -0.32 14.12 -16.92
CA THR A 115 0.24 14.39 -18.25
C THR A 115 1.55 13.66 -18.54
N LYS A 116 2.51 13.61 -17.60
CA LYS A 116 3.70 12.76 -17.80
C LYS A 116 3.39 11.31 -17.44
N GLY A 117 2.54 11.12 -16.43
CA GLY A 117 2.20 9.82 -15.90
C GLY A 117 3.38 9.14 -15.21
N VAL A 118 3.19 8.66 -13.98
CA VAL A 118 4.18 7.80 -13.33
C VAL A 118 3.55 6.42 -13.17
N SER A 119 4.12 5.39 -13.78
CA SER A 119 3.53 4.06 -13.74
C SER A 119 4.57 2.99 -13.41
N LEU A 120 4.14 2.01 -12.63
CA LEU A 120 4.87 0.79 -12.34
C LEU A 120 4.71 -0.23 -13.48
N GLN A 121 5.78 -0.98 -13.73
CA GLN A 121 5.85 -2.09 -14.68
C GLN A 121 6.36 -3.36 -13.99
N PHE A 122 6.32 -4.50 -14.68
CA PHE A 122 6.86 -5.75 -14.15
C PHE A 122 8.34 -5.66 -13.79
N ASN A 123 8.69 -6.42 -12.76
CA ASN A 123 9.98 -6.47 -12.10
C ASN A 123 10.41 -5.14 -11.45
N GLN A 124 9.53 -4.15 -11.34
CA GLN A 124 9.82 -2.90 -10.65
C GLN A 124 9.33 -2.94 -9.21
N TYR A 125 10.03 -2.20 -8.37
CA TYR A 125 9.69 -1.97 -6.98
C TYR A 125 9.23 -0.53 -6.80
N VAL A 126 8.15 -0.34 -6.06
CA VAL A 126 7.72 0.97 -5.59
C VAL A 126 7.77 1.02 -4.08
N GLU A 127 8.14 2.17 -3.52
CA GLU A 127 8.11 2.42 -2.08
C GLU A 127 7.72 3.87 -1.80
N ALA A 128 6.95 4.07 -0.75
CA ALA A 128 6.76 5.38 -0.14
C ALA A 128 7.16 5.34 1.34
N ARG A 129 7.80 6.42 1.81
CA ARG A 129 8.11 6.61 3.23
C ARG A 129 7.03 7.47 3.85
N ILE A 130 6.24 6.87 4.73
CA ILE A 130 4.98 7.43 5.22
C ILE A 130 4.99 7.43 6.75
N LYS A 131 4.59 8.56 7.34
CA LYS A 131 4.16 8.64 8.73
C LYS A 131 2.64 8.70 8.77
N LEU A 132 2.08 7.73 9.47
CA LEU A 132 0.65 7.59 9.67
C LEU A 132 0.17 8.47 10.83
N PRO A 133 -1.11 8.87 10.83
CA PRO A 133 -1.69 9.61 11.94
C PRO A 133 -1.67 8.77 13.21
N GLU A 134 -1.61 9.43 14.37
CA GLU A 134 -1.74 8.76 15.66
C GLU A 134 -3.09 8.06 15.77
N TYR A 135 -3.04 6.85 16.34
CA TYR A 135 -4.20 6.01 16.56
C TYR A 135 -5.19 6.69 17.51
N ASP A 136 -6.45 6.73 17.08
CA ASP A 136 -7.59 7.09 17.89
C ASP A 136 -8.71 6.08 17.59
N GLU A 137 -9.20 5.41 18.62
CA GLU A 137 -10.18 4.34 18.49
C GLU A 137 -11.55 4.80 17.97
N LYS A 138 -11.82 6.11 18.04
CA LYS A 138 -13.07 6.70 17.58
C LYS A 138 -13.01 7.16 16.13
N ASP A 139 -11.82 7.27 15.55
CA ASP A 139 -11.61 7.84 14.23
C ASP A 139 -11.66 6.75 13.15
N LEU A 140 -12.82 6.60 12.53
CA LEU A 140 -13.04 5.69 11.40
C LEU A 140 -12.54 6.32 10.09
N SER A 141 -11.23 6.54 10.02
CA SER A 141 -10.55 7.14 8.88
C SER A 141 -9.33 6.31 8.47
N GLU A 142 -9.09 6.20 7.16
CA GLU A 142 -8.17 5.22 6.58
C GLU A 142 -7.29 5.88 5.50
N PRO A 143 -6.09 6.37 5.85
CA PRO A 143 -5.10 6.77 4.87
C PRO A 143 -4.60 5.56 4.07
N GLY A 144 -4.31 5.78 2.80
CA GLY A 144 -3.94 4.74 1.86
C GLY A 144 -2.84 5.17 0.90
N PHE A 145 -1.99 4.20 0.54
CA PHE A 145 -1.08 4.22 -0.59
C PHE A 145 -1.43 3.03 -1.48
N PHE A 146 -1.88 3.31 -2.70
CA PHE A 146 -2.43 2.31 -3.61
C PHE A 146 -1.74 2.33 -4.97
N ALA A 147 -1.90 1.23 -5.70
CA ALA A 147 -1.53 1.10 -7.10
C ALA A 147 -2.68 0.50 -7.90
N ILE A 148 -3.09 1.17 -8.98
CA ILE A 148 -4.26 0.83 -9.79
C ILE A 148 -3.96 1.07 -11.27
N PRO A 149 -4.33 0.16 -12.19
CA PRO A 149 -4.09 0.37 -13.62
C PRO A 149 -5.14 1.29 -14.27
N ILE A 150 -4.81 1.74 -15.49
CA ILE A 150 -5.51 2.82 -16.21
C ILE A 150 -7.00 2.54 -16.49
N ASN A 151 -7.36 1.27 -16.66
CA ASN A 151 -8.70 0.85 -17.07
C ASN A 151 -9.56 0.34 -15.91
N TYR A 152 -9.52 1.00 -14.75
CA TYR A 152 -10.26 0.57 -13.55
C TYR A 152 -11.78 0.41 -13.72
N GLU A 153 -12.35 1.07 -14.73
CA GLU A 153 -13.78 1.03 -15.03
C GLU A 153 -14.18 -0.05 -16.05
N SER A 154 -13.23 -0.62 -16.80
CA SER A 154 -13.56 -1.59 -17.86
C SER A 154 -13.61 -3.01 -17.33
N TRP A 155 -14.57 -3.83 -17.78
CA TRP A 155 -14.52 -5.27 -17.52
C TRP A 155 -13.44 -5.92 -18.41
N PRO A 156 -12.64 -6.85 -17.89
CA PRO A 156 -12.59 -7.22 -16.50
C PRO A 156 -12.03 -6.00 -15.67
N HIS A 157 -12.67 -5.56 -14.57
CA HIS A 157 -12.23 -4.46 -13.66
C HIS A 157 -10.90 -4.71 -12.94
N PRO A 158 -9.76 -4.09 -13.27
CA PRO A 158 -8.46 -4.46 -12.72
C PRO A 158 -8.32 -4.51 -11.18
N THR A 159 -7.35 -5.29 -10.72
CA THR A 159 -6.94 -5.37 -9.30
C THR A 159 -6.36 -4.04 -8.81
N GLU A 160 -6.85 -3.54 -7.67
CA GLU A 160 -6.29 -2.39 -6.95
C GLU A 160 -5.38 -2.89 -5.81
N TYR A 161 -4.09 -2.65 -5.91
CA TYR A 161 -3.16 -3.00 -4.85
C TYR A 161 -3.16 -1.90 -3.80
N GLN A 162 -3.74 -2.16 -2.62
CA GLN A 162 -3.43 -1.34 -1.45
C GLN A 162 -2.02 -1.72 -1.00
N ILE A 163 -1.01 -0.91 -1.28
CA ILE A 163 0.38 -1.13 -0.84
C ILE A 163 0.48 -0.89 0.67
N MET A 164 -0.32 0.07 1.15
CA MET A 164 -0.58 0.33 2.57
C MET A 164 -2.00 0.87 2.67
N LYS A 165 -2.86 0.22 3.45
CA LYS A 165 -4.12 0.80 3.91
C LYS A 165 -4.18 0.69 5.42
N TYR A 166 -4.11 1.83 6.09
CA TYR A 166 -4.29 1.86 7.55
C TYR A 166 -5.76 1.67 7.88
N SER A 167 -6.05 0.81 8.85
CA SER A 167 -7.40 0.67 9.39
C SER A 167 -7.33 0.25 10.85
N ILE A 168 -8.37 0.60 11.60
CA ILE A 168 -8.48 0.41 13.04
C ILE A 168 -9.58 -0.58 13.43
N PHE A 169 -10.41 -1.02 12.47
CA PHE A 169 -11.58 -1.85 12.72
C PHE A 169 -11.51 -3.21 12.04
N ASP A 170 -11.43 -4.25 12.86
CA ASP A 170 -11.44 -5.62 12.41
C ASP A 170 -12.72 -6.35 12.82
N ALA A 171 -13.61 -6.53 11.84
CA ALA A 171 -14.88 -7.24 12.00
C ALA A 171 -14.72 -8.68 12.51
N ASN A 172 -13.58 -9.33 12.27
CA ASN A 172 -13.37 -10.74 12.59
C ASN A 172 -12.98 -10.98 14.05
N ILE A 173 -12.40 -9.99 14.74
CA ILE A 173 -11.94 -10.14 16.13
C ILE A 173 -12.63 -9.17 17.10
N GLN A 174 -13.50 -8.27 16.61
CA GLN A 174 -14.23 -7.27 17.41
C GLN A 174 -13.30 -6.49 18.37
N LYS A 175 -12.06 -6.21 17.96
CA LYS A 175 -11.10 -5.41 18.73
C LYS A 175 -10.55 -4.30 17.85
N SER A 176 -10.41 -3.12 18.45
CA SER A 176 -9.81 -1.95 17.81
C SER A 176 -8.31 -1.94 18.08
N TYR A 177 -7.52 -2.13 17.01
CA TYR A 177 -6.07 -1.95 17.03
C TYR A 177 -5.66 -1.37 15.68
N PRO A 178 -4.66 -0.47 15.62
CA PRO A 178 -4.14 -0.02 14.35
C PRO A 178 -3.37 -1.16 13.68
N TYR A 179 -3.66 -1.40 12.41
CA TYR A 179 -2.87 -2.28 11.56
C TYR A 179 -2.85 -1.76 10.12
N VAL A 180 -1.93 -2.30 9.33
CA VAL A 180 -1.83 -2.03 7.90
C VAL A 180 -2.33 -3.24 7.13
N TYR A 181 -3.28 -3.00 6.23
CA TYR A 181 -3.78 -3.96 5.25
C TYR A 181 -3.08 -3.78 3.92
N ASN A 182 -2.86 -4.91 3.24
CA ASN A 182 -2.43 -4.94 1.85
C ASN A 182 -3.44 -5.75 1.00
N THR A 183 -4.33 -5.09 0.21
CA THR A 183 -5.11 -5.59 -0.98
C THR A 183 -6.49 -4.92 -1.21
N PHE A 184 -6.97 -4.81 -2.48
CA PHE A 184 -8.37 -5.07 -2.97
C PHE A 184 -8.57 -5.34 -4.50
N ILE A 185 -9.80 -5.68 -4.97
CA ILE A 185 -10.13 -6.52 -6.16
C ILE A 185 -11.25 -5.94 -7.08
N TYR A 186 -11.15 -6.22 -8.38
CA TYR A 186 -12.16 -6.66 -9.37
C TYR A 186 -13.67 -6.80 -9.02
N TYR A 187 -14.55 -6.13 -9.81
CA TYR A 187 -16.02 -6.09 -9.67
C TYR A 187 -16.77 -7.00 -10.70
N GLN A 188 -17.68 -7.85 -10.25
CA GLN A 188 -18.76 -8.46 -11.06
C GLN A 188 -20.01 -8.57 -10.16
N TRP A 189 -20.94 -7.62 -10.29
CA TRP A 189 -22.09 -7.52 -9.37
C TRP A 189 -23.23 -8.51 -9.59
N VAL A 190 -23.11 -9.39 -10.57
CA VAL A 190 -24.21 -10.28 -10.93
C VAL A 190 -23.98 -11.71 -10.45
N ASP A 191 -22.72 -12.16 -10.29
CA ASP A 191 -22.45 -13.59 -10.11
C ASP A 191 -21.56 -14.00 -8.91
N ASN A 192 -20.64 -13.16 -8.37
CA ASN A 192 -19.64 -13.66 -7.38
C ASN A 192 -19.25 -12.75 -6.19
N GLY A 193 -19.81 -11.56 -6.00
CA GLY A 193 -19.55 -10.72 -4.82
C GLY A 193 -18.16 -10.05 -4.75
N ASP A 194 -17.93 -9.25 -3.71
CA ASP A 194 -16.67 -8.54 -3.45
C ASP A 194 -15.59 -9.53 -3.02
N CYS A 195 -14.53 -9.66 -3.83
CA CYS A 195 -13.44 -10.52 -3.47
C CYS A 195 -12.41 -9.77 -2.64
N ARG A 196 -11.91 -10.36 -1.57
CA ARG A 196 -11.08 -9.65 -0.60
C ARG A 196 -9.91 -10.55 -0.17
N ILE A 197 -8.67 -10.35 -0.65
CA ILE A 197 -7.48 -11.03 -0.07
C ILE A 197 -6.82 -10.10 0.94
N GLN A 198 -7.41 -9.95 2.12
CA GLN A 198 -6.81 -9.08 3.13
C GLN A 198 -5.70 -9.81 3.87
N TYR A 199 -4.46 -9.37 3.68
CA TYR A 199 -3.38 -9.70 4.61
C TYR A 199 -3.10 -8.51 5.53
N ARG A 200 -2.87 -8.81 6.81
CA ARG A 200 -2.68 -7.84 7.88
C ARG A 200 -1.23 -7.84 8.31
N SER A 201 -0.66 -6.66 8.50
CA SER A 201 0.60 -6.53 9.23
C SER A 201 0.50 -7.25 10.58
N PRO A 202 1.56 -7.92 11.06
CA PRO A 202 1.58 -8.47 12.41
C PRO A 202 1.21 -7.37 13.42
N TYR A 203 0.15 -7.60 14.20
CA TYR A 203 -0.58 -6.63 15.05
C TYR A 203 0.25 -5.82 16.09
N LYS A 204 1.58 -5.95 16.13
CA LYS A 204 2.43 -5.41 17.20
C LYS A 204 3.85 -4.99 16.77
N LYS A 205 4.18 -4.96 15.48
CA LYS A 205 5.55 -4.63 15.02
C LYS A 205 5.77 -3.16 14.67
N LEU A 206 4.73 -2.39 14.34
CA LEU A 206 4.89 -1.03 13.81
C LEU A 206 4.69 0.05 14.89
N ASP A 207 5.57 1.04 14.88
CA ASP A 207 5.51 2.21 15.75
C ASP A 207 5.02 3.40 14.91
N PHE A 208 3.70 3.58 14.87
CA PHE A 208 3.06 4.61 14.03
C PHE A 208 3.42 6.06 14.41
N SER A 209 4.16 6.29 15.50
CA SER A 209 4.74 7.60 15.80
C SER A 209 5.89 7.98 14.85
N LYS A 210 6.45 6.99 14.15
CA LYS A 210 7.57 7.11 13.22
C LYS A 210 7.14 6.99 11.77
N TYR A 211 8.05 7.40 10.90
CA TYR A 211 7.96 7.04 9.49
C TYR A 211 8.35 5.58 9.31
N HIS A 212 7.62 4.90 8.46
CA HIS A 212 7.91 3.56 7.96
C HIS A 212 7.94 3.59 6.44
N THR A 213 8.64 2.65 5.81
CA THR A 213 8.54 2.47 4.36
C THR A 213 7.51 1.39 4.03
N TYR A 214 6.68 1.67 3.03
CA TYR A 214 5.68 0.73 2.52
C TYR A 214 5.95 0.53 1.04
N GLY A 215 6.22 -0.70 0.65
CA GLY A 215 6.65 -1.02 -0.70
C GLY A 215 5.99 -2.23 -1.31
N MET A 216 6.10 -2.32 -2.62
CA MET A 216 5.54 -3.40 -3.43
C MET A 216 6.49 -3.74 -4.56
N LEU A 217 6.90 -5.01 -4.64
CA LEU A 217 7.58 -5.58 -5.80
C LEU A 217 6.53 -6.24 -6.70
N LEU A 218 6.39 -5.71 -7.91
CA LEU A 218 5.49 -6.24 -8.92
C LEU A 218 6.26 -7.15 -9.87
N LYS A 219 5.89 -8.42 -9.96
CA LYS A 219 6.37 -9.37 -10.97
C LYS A 219 5.21 -9.86 -11.84
N GLU A 220 5.54 -10.58 -12.90
CA GLU A 220 4.53 -11.08 -13.85
C GLU A 220 3.46 -11.99 -13.21
N ASN A 221 3.88 -12.85 -12.29
CA ASN A 221 3.02 -13.84 -11.63
C ASN A 221 3.00 -13.69 -10.10
N GLU A 222 3.55 -12.62 -9.56
CA GLU A 222 3.67 -12.44 -8.13
C GLU A 222 3.66 -10.96 -7.74
N VAL A 223 3.02 -10.63 -6.63
CA VAL A 223 3.12 -9.32 -5.99
C VAL A 223 3.54 -9.53 -4.55
N THR A 224 4.63 -8.88 -4.14
CA THR A 224 5.16 -8.97 -2.78
C THR A 224 5.15 -7.60 -2.13
N PHE A 225 4.60 -7.52 -0.92
CA PHE A 225 4.51 -6.29 -0.14
C PHE A 225 5.58 -6.27 0.95
N TYR A 226 6.16 -5.10 1.16
CA TYR A 226 7.27 -4.85 2.06
C TYR A 226 6.92 -3.75 3.06
N ILE A 227 7.39 -3.90 4.29
CA ILE A 227 7.38 -2.83 5.31
C ILE A 227 8.80 -2.73 5.87
N ASP A 228 9.37 -1.53 5.82
CA ASP A 228 10.77 -1.27 6.20
C ASP A 228 11.79 -2.20 5.51
N GLY A 229 11.47 -2.60 4.26
CA GLY A 229 12.27 -3.52 3.46
C GLY A 229 12.08 -5.01 3.78
N GLU A 230 11.39 -5.39 4.86
CA GLU A 230 11.01 -6.78 5.17
C GLU A 230 9.75 -7.15 4.37
N ALA A 231 9.79 -8.27 3.64
CA ALA A 231 8.60 -8.82 3.00
C ALA A 231 7.61 -9.25 4.08
N HIS A 232 6.32 -9.02 3.87
CA HIS A 232 5.30 -9.45 4.83
C HIS A 232 4.21 -10.31 4.20
N PHE A 233 3.97 -10.16 2.90
CA PHE A 233 2.96 -10.93 2.19
C PHE A 233 3.31 -11.03 0.71
N SER A 234 3.12 -12.22 0.15
CA SER A 234 3.21 -12.45 -1.29
C SER A 234 1.92 -13.08 -1.81
N TYR A 235 1.33 -12.44 -2.82
CA TYR A 235 0.29 -13.04 -3.65
C TYR A 235 0.96 -13.67 -4.88
N VAL A 236 0.81 -14.99 -5.06
CA VAL A 236 1.30 -15.70 -6.24
C VAL A 236 0.12 -16.08 -7.12
N ALA A 237 0.16 -15.67 -8.39
CA ALA A 237 -0.87 -15.99 -9.36
C ALA A 237 -0.91 -17.51 -9.61
N ASN A 238 -2.13 -18.06 -9.70
CA ASN A 238 -2.40 -19.50 -9.90
C ASN A 238 -1.95 -20.43 -8.77
N ASP A 239 -1.60 -19.88 -7.61
CA ASP A 239 -1.29 -20.66 -6.43
C ASP A 239 -2.52 -21.45 -5.94
N PRO A 240 -2.45 -22.79 -5.79
CA PRO A 240 -3.60 -23.63 -5.48
C PRO A 240 -4.20 -23.41 -4.09
N SER A 241 -3.49 -22.77 -3.14
CA SER A 241 -4.12 -22.36 -1.87
C SER A 241 -4.53 -20.89 -1.80
N ASN A 242 -4.50 -20.16 -2.93
CA ASN A 242 -5.45 -19.08 -3.14
C ASN A 242 -6.85 -19.66 -2.92
N SER A 243 -7.45 -19.35 -1.77
CA SER A 243 -8.55 -20.14 -1.23
C SER A 243 -9.69 -20.35 -2.23
N PRO A 244 -10.11 -21.60 -2.48
CA PRO A 244 -11.35 -21.89 -3.20
C PRO A 244 -12.59 -21.31 -2.52
N LYS A 245 -12.53 -21.05 -1.19
CA LYS A 245 -13.58 -20.37 -0.42
C LYS A 245 -13.56 -18.84 -0.56
N LEU A 246 -12.49 -18.27 -1.12
CA LEU A 246 -12.41 -16.83 -1.46
C LEU A 246 -13.01 -16.55 -2.85
N GLY A 247 -13.33 -17.57 -3.65
CA GLY A 247 -14.15 -17.43 -4.85
C GLY A 247 -13.55 -16.69 -6.05
N CYS A 248 -12.32 -16.17 -5.99
CA CYS A 248 -11.83 -15.35 -7.11
C CYS A 248 -10.33 -15.50 -7.43
N SER A 249 -10.06 -15.55 -8.72
CA SER A 249 -8.73 -15.43 -9.30
C SER A 249 -8.37 -13.95 -9.39
N VAL A 250 -7.57 -13.44 -8.45
CA VAL A 250 -6.98 -12.10 -8.57
C VAL A 250 -6.03 -12.12 -9.77
N ARG A 251 -6.30 -11.27 -10.75
CA ARG A 251 -5.44 -11.14 -11.93
C ARG A 251 -4.41 -10.07 -11.67
N ILE A 252 -3.14 -10.37 -11.96
CA ILE A 252 -2.11 -9.33 -12.02
C ILE A 252 -2.29 -8.59 -13.35
N PRO A 253 -2.60 -7.27 -13.34
CA PRO A 253 -2.78 -6.51 -14.55
C PRO A 253 -1.50 -6.50 -15.38
N LYS A 254 -1.62 -6.68 -16.70
CA LYS A 254 -0.51 -6.55 -17.66
C LYS A 254 -0.34 -5.12 -18.18
N GLU A 255 -1.22 -4.21 -17.76
CA GLU A 255 -1.20 -2.81 -18.13
C GLU A 255 -0.32 -1.98 -17.18
N LYS A 256 -0.04 -0.73 -17.56
CA LYS A 256 0.62 0.24 -16.69
C LYS A 256 -0.20 0.43 -15.40
N ILE A 257 0.47 0.37 -14.26
CA ILE A 257 -0.14 0.57 -12.95
C ILE A 257 0.23 1.95 -12.42
N PHE A 258 -0.75 2.81 -12.19
CA PHE A 258 -0.55 4.12 -11.56
C PHE A 258 -0.51 3.99 -10.05
N LEU A 259 0.13 4.96 -9.41
CA LEU A 259 0.25 5.05 -7.97
C LEU A 259 -0.67 6.15 -7.47
N GLY A 260 -1.14 6.05 -6.24
CA GLY A 260 -1.90 7.13 -5.64
C GLY A 260 -1.96 7.05 -4.13
N PHE A 261 -2.38 8.16 -3.54
CA PHE A 261 -2.55 8.32 -2.12
C PHE A 261 -3.96 8.84 -1.85
N ASP A 262 -4.63 8.27 -0.86
CA ASP A 262 -5.93 8.73 -0.42
C ASP A 262 -6.03 8.83 1.11
N TYR A 263 -7.05 9.54 1.57
CA TYR A 263 -7.44 9.49 2.97
C TYR A 263 -8.96 9.46 3.10
N VAL A 264 -9.49 8.24 3.21
CA VAL A 264 -10.92 7.98 3.37
C VAL A 264 -11.39 8.32 4.78
N VAL A 265 -12.60 8.88 4.91
CA VAL A 265 -13.35 8.91 6.18
C VAL A 265 -14.60 8.07 6.02
N GLN A 266 -14.73 7.00 6.80
CA GLN A 266 -15.89 6.12 6.73
C GLN A 266 -17.10 6.75 7.41
N ASN A 267 -16.97 7.22 8.67
CA ASN A 267 -18.10 7.75 9.43
C ASN A 267 -17.75 8.80 10.48
N THR A 268 -16.69 8.58 11.26
CA THR A 268 -16.37 9.40 12.44
C THR A 268 -14.96 9.93 12.33
N LEU A 269 -14.80 11.22 12.62
CA LEU A 269 -13.51 11.88 12.73
C LEU A 269 -13.65 13.05 13.72
N GLU A 270 -13.01 12.94 14.89
CA GLU A 270 -13.11 13.97 15.94
C GLU A 270 -12.22 15.18 15.62
N THR A 271 -11.01 14.93 15.10
CA THR A 271 -10.03 15.97 14.78
C THR A 271 -9.44 15.77 13.39
N PRO A 272 -8.94 16.82 12.72
CA PRO A 272 -8.19 16.66 11.49
C PRO A 272 -7.02 15.68 11.66
N LYS A 273 -6.87 14.79 10.69
CA LYS A 273 -5.77 13.81 10.66
C LYS A 273 -4.97 13.97 9.38
N TYR A 274 -3.71 13.57 9.47
CA TYR A 274 -2.72 13.82 8.44
C TYR A 274 -1.88 12.57 8.20
N MET A 275 -1.80 12.14 6.95
CA MET A 275 -0.78 11.23 6.46
C MET A 275 0.33 12.09 5.85
N LEU A 276 1.56 11.87 6.31
CA LEU A 276 2.74 12.58 5.82
C LEU A 276 3.56 11.62 4.97
N VAL A 277 3.79 11.98 3.71
CA VAL A 277 4.62 11.21 2.78
C VAL A 277 5.89 12.01 2.52
N ASP A 278 7.01 11.47 2.98
CA ASP A 278 8.34 12.07 2.83
C ASP A 278 8.84 11.91 1.39
N TYR A 279 8.74 10.70 0.86
CA TYR A 279 9.02 10.46 -0.55
C TYR A 279 8.20 9.30 -1.10
N VAL A 280 8.15 9.23 -2.43
CA VAL A 280 7.79 8.03 -3.19
C VAL A 280 8.81 7.79 -4.29
N ARG A 281 9.23 6.54 -4.47
CA ARG A 281 10.24 6.15 -5.47
C ARG A 281 9.85 4.88 -6.21
N ILE A 282 10.33 4.77 -7.46
CA ILE A 282 10.26 3.56 -8.26
C ILE A 282 11.68 3.14 -8.64
N LEU A 283 11.95 1.85 -8.46
CA LEU A 283 13.22 1.22 -8.78
C LEU A 283 13.01 0.12 -9.83
N THR A 284 13.95 -0.04 -10.74
CA THR A 284 13.96 -1.10 -11.76
C THR A 284 15.25 -1.94 -11.64
N PRO A 285 15.24 -3.23 -11.98
CA PRO A 285 16.41 -4.07 -11.82
C PRO A 285 17.59 -3.53 -12.63
N LYS A 286 18.81 -3.63 -12.08
CA LYS A 286 20.02 -3.42 -12.86
C LYS A 286 20.03 -4.40 -14.03
N LYS A 287 20.32 -3.93 -15.24
CA LYS A 287 20.60 -4.84 -16.36
C LYS A 287 21.79 -5.70 -15.94
N LYS A 288 21.63 -7.03 -15.97
CA LYS A 288 22.78 -7.93 -15.87
C LYS A 288 23.70 -7.60 -17.04
N GLN A 289 24.94 -7.21 -16.74
CA GLN A 289 26.00 -7.07 -17.73
C GLN A 289 26.36 -8.43 -18.31
#